data_AF-A0A3C0ZU75-F1
#
_entry.id   AF-A0A3C0ZU75-F1
#
_cell.length_a   1.000
_cell.length_b   1.000
_cell.length_c   1.000
_cell.angle_alpha   90.00
_cell.angle_beta   90.00
_cell.angle_gamma   90.00
#
_symmetry.space_group_name_H-M   'P 1'
#
loop_
_entity.id
_entity.type
_entity.pdbx_description
1 polymer ?
#
loop_
_entity_poly.entity_id
_entity_poly.type
_entity_poly.pdbx_seq_one_letter_code
_entity_poly.pdbx_strand_id
1 'polypeptide(L)'
;PFMTLYWTLPEVFPAPATVETVASMVERSSSFLRELEEKEYENVLVACHGGIIRSLRGYLEDRKNGIRWRPRPGNCEIRVYECRNGRHTFVKAF
;
A
#
# COMPACT_ATOMS: atom_id res chain seq x y z
N PRO A 1 -19.87 12.88 7.90
CA PRO A 1 -18.84 13.96 8.01
C PRO A 1 -17.46 13.44 8.47
N PHE A 2 -17.39 12.75 9.62
CA PHE A 2 -16.11 12.29 10.20
C PHE A 2 -15.40 11.22 9.35
N MET A 3 -16.14 10.26 8.78
CA MET A 3 -15.61 9.28 7.82
C MET A 3 -14.92 9.95 6.62
N THR A 4 -15.54 10.99 6.06
CA THR A 4 -14.98 11.72 4.91
C THR A 4 -13.66 12.39 5.26
N LEU A 5 -13.54 12.97 6.46
CA LEU A 5 -12.30 13.60 6.93
C LEU A 5 -11.19 12.57 7.11
N TYR A 6 -11.49 11.43 7.73
CA TYR A 6 -10.54 10.32 7.86
C TYR A 6 -9.99 9.86 6.50
N TRP A 7 -10.85 9.58 5.52
CA TRP A 7 -10.37 9.15 4.20
C TRP A 7 -9.71 10.28 3.39
N THR A 8 -9.95 11.54 3.77
CA THR A 8 -9.29 12.68 3.13
C THR A 8 -7.89 12.86 3.69
N LEU A 9 -7.69 12.82 5.01
CA LEU A 9 -6.41 13.05 5.70
C LEU A 9 -6.24 12.04 6.84
N PRO A 10 -5.96 10.76 6.53
CA PRO A 10 -5.86 9.70 7.54
C PRO A 10 -4.65 9.87 8.46
N GLU A 11 -3.67 10.69 8.08
CA GLU A 11 -2.51 11.02 8.90
C GLU A 11 -2.87 11.99 10.05
N VAL A 12 -4.01 12.67 9.96
CA VAL A 12 -4.43 13.71 10.91
C VAL A 12 -5.64 13.29 11.73
N PHE A 13 -6.65 12.71 11.07
CA PHE A 13 -7.90 12.32 11.72
C PHE A 13 -7.86 10.86 12.17
N PRO A 14 -8.34 10.53 13.38
CA PRO A 14 -8.38 9.15 13.82
C PRO A 14 -9.45 8.36 13.06
N ALA A 15 -9.21 7.05 12.94
CA ALA A 15 -10.17 6.15 12.33
C ALA A 15 -11.46 6.11 13.18
N PRO A 16 -12.65 6.20 12.57
CA PRO A 16 -13.90 5.86 13.24
C PRO A 16 -13.85 4.44 13.81
N ALA A 17 -14.53 4.19 14.94
CA ALA A 17 -14.54 2.86 15.58
C ALA A 17 -15.11 1.73 14.69
N THR A 18 -15.87 2.08 13.66
CA THR A 18 -16.51 1.13 12.74
C THR A 18 -15.63 0.71 11.56
N VAL A 19 -14.40 1.24 11.45
CA VAL A 19 -13.51 0.94 10.32
C VAL A 19 -12.12 0.54 10.81
N GLU A 20 -11.39 -0.16 9.94
CA GLU A 20 -10.00 -0.49 10.16
C GLU A 20 -9.14 0.78 10.29
N THR A 21 -8.13 0.74 11.16
CA THR A 21 -7.14 1.83 11.29
C THR A 21 -6.10 1.75 10.17
N VAL A 22 -5.47 2.89 9.84
CA VAL A 22 -4.37 2.89 8.84
C VAL A 22 -3.19 2.05 9.33
N ALA A 23 -2.88 2.10 10.63
CA ALA A 23 -1.80 1.31 11.20
C ALA A 23 -2.01 -0.19 11.00
N SER A 24 -3.23 -0.69 11.27
CA SER A 24 -3.57 -2.10 11.05
C SER A 24 -3.51 -2.47 9.57
N MET A 25 -4.00 -1.60 8.68
CA MET A 25 -3.90 -1.81 7.23
C MET A 25 -2.45 -1.89 6.74
N VAL A 26 -1.58 -1.01 7.24
CA VAL A 26 -0.14 -1.01 6.94
C VAL A 26 0.50 -2.30 7.41
N GLU A 27 0.29 -2.68 8.67
CA GLU A 27 0.87 -3.87 9.28
C GLU A 27 0.57 -5.13 8.46
N ARG A 28 -0.70 -5.39 8.16
CA ARG A 28 -1.07 -6.61 7.41
C ARG A 28 -0.60 -6.57 5.95
N SER A 29 -0.56 -5.40 5.32
CA SER A 29 -0.10 -5.26 3.92
C SER A 29 1.41 -5.49 3.82
N SER A 30 2.17 -4.97 4.79
CA SER A 30 3.61 -5.20 4.91
C SER A 30 3.92 -6.65 5.29
N SER A 31 3.09 -7.29 6.13
CA SER A 31 3.23 -8.72 6.41
C SER A 31 3.05 -9.57 5.17
N PHE A 32 2.01 -9.30 4.38
CA PHE A 32 1.77 -10.00 3.12
C PHE A 32 2.94 -9.88 2.14
N LEU A 33 3.51 -8.68 1.96
CA LEU A 33 4.64 -8.49 1.05
C LEU A 33 5.93 -9.14 1.57
N ARG A 34 6.19 -9.11 2.88
CA ARG A 34 7.34 -9.83 3.47
C ARG A 34 7.26 -11.33 3.22
N GLU A 35 6.09 -11.94 3.45
CA GLU A 35 5.88 -13.37 3.17
C GLU A 35 6.08 -13.67 1.67
N LEU A 36 5.62 -12.78 0.79
CA LEU A 36 5.79 -12.91 -0.66
C LEU A 36 7.26 -12.81 -1.08
N GLU A 37 8.09 -12.07 -0.34
CA GLU A 37 9.52 -11.89 -0.56
C GLU A 37 10.38 -13.05 -0.02
N GLU A 38 9.81 -13.98 0.76
CA GLU A 38 10.53 -15.17 1.26
C GLU A 38 10.83 -16.21 0.18
N LYS A 39 10.23 -16.07 -1.00
CA LYS A 39 10.40 -17.00 -2.12
C LYS A 39 10.84 -16.26 -3.37
N GLU A 40 11.63 -16.92 -4.21
CA GLU A 40 11.98 -16.39 -5.52
C GLU A 40 10.87 -16.65 -6.53
N TYR A 41 10.43 -15.59 -7.19
CA TYR A 41 9.44 -15.61 -8.24
C TYR A 41 9.99 -14.88 -9.46
N GLU A 42 9.66 -15.36 -10.67
CA GLU A 42 9.97 -14.62 -11.89
C GLU A 42 9.10 -13.36 -12.01
N ASN A 43 7.79 -13.51 -11.85
CA ASN A 43 6.82 -12.41 -11.84
C ASN A 43 5.64 -12.74 -10.91
N VAL A 44 5.14 -11.74 -10.19
CA VAL A 44 3.92 -11.86 -9.37
C VAL A 44 2.95 -10.73 -9.69
N LEU A 45 1.67 -11.07 -9.90
CA LEU A 45 0.59 -10.10 -10.03
C LEU A 45 -0.20 -10.01 -8.72
N VAL A 46 -0.24 -8.82 -8.13
CA VAL A 46 -1.09 -8.52 -6.97
C VAL A 46 -2.26 -7.65 -7.41
N ALA A 47 -3.44 -8.24 -7.55
CA ALA A 47 -4.69 -7.52 -7.81
C ALA A 47 -5.37 -7.15 -6.48
N CYS A 48 -5.67 -5.87 -6.26
CA CYS A 48 -6.24 -5.41 -5.01
C CYS A 48 -7.11 -4.15 -5.16
N HIS A 49 -7.68 -3.69 -4.04
CA HIS A 49 -8.54 -2.51 -3.99
C HIS A 49 -7.75 -1.23 -3.75
N GLY A 50 -8.35 -0.09 -4.08
CA GLY A 50 -7.73 1.23 -3.97
C GLY A 50 -7.27 1.63 -2.56
N GLY A 51 -7.79 1.03 -1.49
CA GLY A 51 -7.28 1.22 -0.13
C GLY A 51 -5.95 0.48 0.09
N ILE A 52 -5.93 -0.81 -0.28
CA ILE A 52 -4.78 -1.72 -0.09
C ILE A 52 -3.58 -1.31 -0.94
N ILE A 53 -3.81 -0.91 -2.19
CA ILE A 53 -2.69 -0.48 -3.04
C ILE A 53 -1.93 0.71 -2.43
N ARG A 54 -2.56 1.52 -1.57
CA ARG A 54 -1.89 2.65 -0.89
C ARG A 54 -0.91 2.18 0.18
N SER A 55 -1.24 1.13 0.94
CA SER A 55 -0.33 0.54 1.92
C SER A 55 0.75 -0.30 1.22
N LEU A 56 0.40 -1.07 0.19
CA LEU A 56 1.40 -1.81 -0.60
C LEU A 56 2.45 -0.88 -1.22
N ARG A 57 2.01 0.24 -1.82
CA ARG A 57 2.93 1.28 -2.31
C ARG A 57 3.71 1.96 -1.20
N GLY A 58 3.15 2.07 0.00
CA GLY A 58 3.87 2.61 1.14
C GLY A 58 5.07 1.75 1.51
N TYR A 59 4.87 0.42 1.52
CA TYR A 59 5.93 -0.56 1.73
C TYR A 59 6.95 -0.55 0.58
N LEU A 60 6.50 -0.74 -0.67
CA LEU A 60 7.36 -0.85 -1.86
C LEU A 60 8.11 0.45 -2.25
N GLU A 61 7.80 1.56 -1.59
CA GLU A 61 8.44 2.86 -1.81
C GLU A 61 9.07 3.42 -0.52
N ASP A 62 9.31 2.56 0.48
CA ASP A 62 9.98 2.88 1.74
C ASP A 62 9.43 4.14 2.45
N ARG A 63 8.11 4.29 2.45
CA ARG A 63 7.45 5.47 3.04
C ARG A 63 7.53 5.40 4.56
N LYS A 64 8.03 6.47 5.20
CA LYS A 64 8.12 6.58 6.67
C LYS A 64 6.81 6.30 7.42
N ASN A 65 5.67 6.67 6.83
CA ASN A 65 4.34 6.43 7.40
C ASN A 65 3.65 5.16 6.87
N GLY A 66 4.36 4.32 6.12
CA GLY A 66 3.87 3.04 5.60
C GLY A 66 2.76 3.14 4.55
N ILE A 67 2.38 4.35 4.10
CA ILE A 67 1.33 4.54 3.10
C ILE A 67 1.71 5.58 2.04
N ARG A 68 1.18 5.39 0.83
CA ARG A 68 1.09 6.43 -0.20
C ARG A 68 -0.35 6.80 -0.48
N TRP A 69 -0.85 7.79 0.26
CA TRP A 69 -2.24 8.25 0.14
C TRP A 69 -2.52 9.14 -1.06
N ARG A 70 -1.50 9.75 -1.67
CA ARG A 70 -1.66 10.57 -2.88
C ARG A 70 -0.51 10.33 -3.87
N PRO A 71 -0.77 10.41 -5.20
CA PRO A 71 -2.08 10.59 -5.84
C PRO A 71 -3.02 9.38 -5.67
N ARG A 72 -4.33 9.56 -5.90
CA ARG A 72 -5.32 8.46 -5.86
C ARG A 72 -5.03 7.50 -7.02
N PRO A 73 -4.90 6.19 -6.77
CA PRO A 73 -4.76 5.19 -7.82
C PRO A 73 -5.99 5.18 -8.74
N GLY A 74 -5.76 5.07 -10.04
CA GLY A 74 -6.81 4.83 -11.04
C GLY A 74 -7.36 3.41 -10.95
N ASN A 75 -8.58 3.21 -11.46
CA ASN A 75 -9.11 1.85 -11.60
C ASN A 75 -8.27 1.10 -12.62
N CYS A 76 -7.84 -0.12 -12.27
CA CYS A 76 -7.00 -0.97 -13.11
C CYS A 76 -5.62 -0.36 -13.46
N GLU A 77 -5.17 0.68 -12.76
CA GLU A 77 -3.80 1.21 -12.90
C GLU A 77 -2.80 0.10 -12.55
N ILE A 78 -1.83 -0.14 -13.43
CA ILE A 78 -0.79 -1.14 -13.21
C ILE A 78 0.49 -0.42 -12.80
N ARG A 79 1.13 -0.91 -11.75
CA ARG A 79 2.44 -0.45 -11.30
C ARG A 79 3.38 -1.63 -11.19
N VAL A 80 4.56 -1.49 -11.76
CA VAL A 80 5.60 -2.52 -11.76
C VAL A 80 6.69 -2.09 -10.80
N TYR A 81 6.99 -2.98 -9.85
CA TYR A 81 8.07 -2.86 -8.90
C TYR A 81 9.00 -4.04 -9.06
N GLU A 82 10.28 -3.81 -8.87
CA GLU A 82 11.31 -4.85 -8.80
C GLU A 82 11.79 -4.96 -7.34
N CYS A 83 11.86 -6.19 -6.82
CA CYS A 83 12.46 -6.49 -5.53
C CYS A 83 13.72 -7.32 -5.76
N ARG A 84 14.90 -6.77 -5.46
CA ARG A 84 16.19 -7.46 -5.56
C ARG A 84 17.00 -7.22 -4.30
N ASN A 85 17.48 -8.30 -3.68
CA ASN A 85 18.28 -8.24 -2.45
C ASN A 85 17.63 -7.38 -1.35
N GLY A 86 16.32 -7.50 -1.18
CA GLY A 86 15.54 -6.74 -0.19
C GLY A 86 15.40 -5.23 -0.49
N ARG A 87 15.73 -4.79 -1.71
CA ARG A 87 15.51 -3.41 -2.17
C ARG A 87 14.39 -3.35 -3.19
N HIS A 88 13.46 -2.41 -2.98
CA HIS A 88 12.36 -2.15 -3.90
C HIS A 88 12.72 -1.01 -4.87
N THR A 89 12.42 -1.19 -6.14
CA THR A 89 12.59 -0.16 -7.16
C THR A 89 11.32 -0.05 -8.00
N PHE A 90 10.77 1.16 -8.13
CA PHE A 90 9.69 1.40 -9.07
C PHE A 90 10.22 1.40 -10.50
N VAL A 91 9.60 0.59 -11.37
CA VAL A 91 10.05 0.42 -12.76
C VAL A 91 9.21 1.29 -13.70
N LYS A 92 7.88 1.08 -13.72
CA LYS A 92 6.95 1.79 -14.60
C LYS A 92 5.50 1.67 -14.14
N ALA A 93 4.64 2.51 -14.71
CA ALA A 93 3.19 2.40 -14.58
C ALA A 93 2.53 2.41 -15.96
N PHE A 94 1.30 1.89 -16.03
CA PHE A 94 0.44 1.87 -17.20
C PHE A 94 -0.92 2.46 -16.86
#